data_AF-A0A257TS12-F1
#
_entry.id   AF-A0A257TS12-F1
#
_cell.length_a   1.000
_cell.length_b   1.000
_cell.length_c   1.000
_cell.angle_alpha   90.00
_cell.angle_beta   90.00
_cell.angle_gamma   90.00
#
_symmetry.space_group_name_H-M   'P 1'
#
loop_
_entity.id
_entity.type
_entity.pdbx_description
1 polymer ?
#
loop_
_entity_poly.entity_id
_entity_poly.type
_entity_poly.pdbx_seq_one_letter_code
_entity_poly.pdbx_strand_id
1 'polypeptide(L)'
;DSLNSFAPYLTSADYDATLYTFINSPYTAYVKGIEADFETRFWYLPSPLDGVVFGINYTHIWSKATYPYFDEKAVRGVITQFTDSTRSGRLVLQPNDIMNTYIGYDYKGFSARVSFVFQGNSVTFVGAYPEQDGFSKSYFRVDASARQMLPWEGLQLYFDSNNLNSETNMSAENAIGGFTSQQYYGLTANLGIRYTL
;
A
#
# COMPACT_ATOMS: atom_id res chain seq x y z
N ASP A 1 -18.83 5.55 22.68
CA ASP A 1 -18.87 6.69 23.61
C ASP A 1 -18.73 8.02 22.90
N SER A 2 -19.87 8.55 22.48
CA SER A 2 -20.34 9.95 22.57
C SER A 2 -21.86 9.84 22.34
N LEU A 3 -22.69 10.42 23.21
CA LEU A 3 -24.17 10.39 23.12
C LEU A 3 -24.73 11.81 23.06
N ASN A 4 -23.96 12.73 22.47
CA ASN A 4 -24.40 14.11 22.31
C ASN A 4 -25.26 14.21 21.04
N SER A 5 -26.51 14.60 21.21
CA SER A 5 -27.38 14.96 20.09
C SER A 5 -27.24 16.45 19.82
N PHE A 6 -26.86 16.81 18.60
CA PHE A 6 -26.86 18.21 18.19
C PHE A 6 -28.19 18.50 17.50
N ALA A 7 -28.90 19.53 17.98
CA ALA A 7 -29.96 20.11 17.16
C ALA A 7 -29.29 20.65 15.88
N PRO A 8 -29.90 20.48 14.69
CA PRO A 8 -29.40 21.19 13.52
C PRO A 8 -29.34 22.66 13.90
N TYR A 9 -28.17 23.28 13.78
CA TYR A 9 -28.07 24.72 13.89
C TYR A 9 -29.11 25.27 12.91
N LEU A 10 -30.12 25.98 13.42
CA LEU A 10 -30.97 26.81 12.59
C LEU A 10 -30.03 27.85 12.00
N THR A 11 -29.46 27.53 10.83
CA THR A 11 -28.61 28.44 10.09
C THR A 11 -29.48 29.66 9.79
N SER A 12 -28.99 30.84 10.17
CA SER A 12 -29.45 32.06 9.54
C SER A 12 -29.29 31.88 8.03
N ALA A 13 -30.30 32.33 7.28
CA ALA A 13 -30.51 32.09 5.86
C ALA A 13 -29.48 32.77 4.92
N ASP A 14 -28.19 32.70 5.24
CA ASP A 14 -27.10 33.00 4.30
C ASP A 14 -26.68 31.68 3.65
N TYR A 15 -27.22 31.46 2.45
CA TYR A 15 -27.33 30.17 1.77
C TYR A 15 -26.01 29.55 1.24
N ASP A 16 -24.83 30.10 1.54
CA ASP A 16 -23.56 29.68 0.89
C ASP A 16 -22.36 29.47 1.83
N ALA A 17 -22.53 29.47 3.15
CA ALA A 17 -21.41 29.28 4.10
C ALA A 17 -21.27 27.82 4.55
N THR A 18 -20.37 27.06 3.95
CA THR A 18 -19.95 25.74 4.46
C THR A 18 -18.84 25.91 5.52
N LEU A 19 -19.13 25.52 6.77
CA LEU A 19 -18.16 25.51 7.85
C LEU A 19 -17.42 24.17 7.90
N TYR A 20 -16.11 24.19 7.67
CA TYR A 20 -15.24 23.05 7.92
C TYR A 20 -14.53 23.24 9.26
N THR A 21 -14.62 22.24 10.12
CA THR A 21 -13.89 22.19 11.39
C THR A 21 -13.19 20.85 11.54
N PHE A 22 -12.09 20.83 12.27
CA PHE A 22 -11.29 19.63 12.48
C PHE A 22 -11.13 19.40 13.97
N ILE A 23 -11.26 18.15 14.39
CA ILE A 23 -10.95 17.71 15.75
C ILE A 23 -9.88 16.63 15.66
N ASN A 24 -8.90 16.68 16.56
CA ASN A 24 -7.99 15.56 16.72
C ASN A 24 -8.77 14.39 17.33
N SER A 25 -8.55 13.19 16.81
CA SER A 25 -9.16 11.99 17.39
C SER A 25 -8.72 11.85 18.85
N PRO A 26 -9.66 11.77 19.81
CA PRO A 26 -9.32 11.54 21.21
C PRO A 26 -8.94 10.07 21.48
N TYR A 27 -9.08 9.20 20.49
CA TYR A 27 -8.85 7.77 20.61
C TYR A 27 -7.44 7.39 20.18
N THR A 28 -6.73 6.62 21.00
CA THR A 28 -5.43 6.05 20.66
C THR A 28 -5.55 5.03 19.54
N ALA A 29 -4.75 5.19 18.49
CA ALA A 29 -4.54 4.16 17.48
C ALA A 29 -3.39 3.24 17.88
N TYR A 30 -3.53 1.95 17.56
CA TYR A 30 -2.53 0.93 17.86
C TYR A 30 -2.01 0.33 16.55
N VAL A 31 -0.69 0.18 16.48
CA VAL A 31 0.00 -0.58 15.43
C VAL A 31 0.99 -1.51 16.11
N LYS A 32 0.92 -2.79 15.77
CA LYS A 32 1.83 -3.83 16.26
C LYS A 32 2.22 -4.69 15.07
N GLY A 33 3.42 -5.23 15.05
CA GLY A 33 3.85 -6.07 13.94
C GLY A 33 5.07 -6.91 14.27
N ILE A 34 5.37 -7.81 13.35
CA ILE A 34 6.62 -8.57 13.30
C ILE A 34 7.33 -8.24 11.99
N GLU A 35 8.64 -8.15 12.06
CA GLU A 35 9.51 -7.84 10.92
C GLU A 35 10.62 -8.88 10.85
N ALA A 36 10.86 -9.39 9.66
CA ALA A 36 11.94 -10.32 9.37
C ALA A 36 12.69 -9.86 8.12
N ASP A 37 14.01 -9.90 8.20
CA ASP A 37 14.91 -9.57 7.10
C ASP A 37 15.99 -10.65 7.01
N PHE A 38 16.23 -11.13 5.80
CA PHE A 38 17.22 -12.15 5.54
C PHE A 38 17.83 -11.98 4.15
N GLU A 39 19.16 -11.92 4.11
CA GLU A 39 19.94 -11.89 2.88
C GLU A 39 21.05 -12.93 2.93
N THR A 40 21.29 -13.61 1.80
CA THR A 40 22.35 -14.60 1.71
C THR A 40 22.90 -14.74 0.30
N ARG A 41 24.17 -15.16 0.24
CA ARG A 41 24.82 -15.65 -0.97
C ARG A 41 25.22 -17.10 -0.75
N PHE A 42 24.86 -17.97 -1.69
CA PHE A 42 25.04 -19.41 -1.57
C PHE A 42 26.45 -19.90 -1.95
N TRP A 43 27.49 -19.12 -1.65
CA TRP A 43 28.90 -19.39 -2.02
C TRP A 43 29.44 -20.76 -1.55
N TYR A 44 28.79 -21.38 -0.57
CA TYR A 44 29.13 -22.68 0.00
C TYR A 44 28.50 -23.87 -0.75
N LEU A 45 27.61 -23.64 -1.72
CA LEU A 45 27.02 -24.70 -2.53
C LEU A 45 27.93 -25.04 -3.73
N PRO A 46 27.85 -26.27 -4.29
CA PRO A 46 28.58 -26.61 -5.50
C PRO A 46 28.07 -25.81 -6.70
N SER A 47 28.97 -25.55 -7.65
CA SER A 47 28.62 -24.93 -8.93
C SER A 47 27.48 -25.70 -9.61
N PRO A 48 26.46 -25.00 -10.16
CA PRO A 48 26.41 -23.54 -10.36
C PRO A 48 25.80 -22.75 -9.18
N LEU A 49 25.41 -23.39 -8.07
CA LEU A 49 24.63 -22.71 -7.03
C LEU A 49 25.45 -21.70 -6.20
N ASP A 50 26.78 -21.73 -6.29
CA ASP A 50 27.71 -20.80 -5.64
C ASP A 50 27.54 -19.34 -6.09
N GLY A 51 26.93 -19.12 -7.26
CA GLY A 51 26.57 -17.80 -7.78
C GLY A 51 25.24 -17.25 -7.29
N VAL A 52 24.37 -18.06 -6.66
CA VAL A 52 23.01 -17.63 -6.30
C VAL A 52 23.04 -16.64 -5.14
N VAL A 53 22.24 -15.59 -5.25
CA VAL A 53 21.96 -14.62 -4.19
C VAL A 53 20.46 -14.57 -3.93
N PHE A 54 20.08 -14.38 -2.67
CA PHE A 54 18.69 -14.29 -2.25
C PHE A 54 18.55 -13.23 -1.16
N GLY A 55 17.44 -12.50 -1.20
CA GLY A 55 17.07 -11.58 -0.14
C GLY A 55 15.55 -11.55 0.03
N ILE A 56 15.12 -11.35 1.26
CA ILE A 56 13.71 -11.17 1.61
C ILE A 56 13.61 -10.24 2.82
N ASN A 57 12.73 -9.25 2.71
CA ASN A 57 12.17 -8.58 3.86
C ASN A 57 10.65 -8.84 3.91
N TYR A 58 10.13 -9.05 5.11
CA TYR A 58 8.71 -9.28 5.32
C TYR A 58 8.27 -8.61 6.62
N THR A 59 7.13 -7.94 6.55
CA THR A 59 6.51 -7.25 7.68
C THR A 59 5.04 -7.62 7.74
N HIS A 60 4.61 -8.13 8.89
CA HIS A 60 3.19 -8.35 9.19
C HIS A 60 2.71 -7.38 10.26
N ILE A 61 1.59 -6.71 10.02
CA ILE A 61 1.11 -5.56 10.80
C ILE A 61 -0.36 -5.77 11.17
N TRP A 62 -0.64 -5.63 12.47
CA TRP A 62 -1.98 -5.47 13.00
C TRP A 62 -2.18 -4.03 13.42
N SER A 63 -3.21 -3.40 12.86
CA SER A 63 -3.58 -2.03 13.20
C SER A 63 -5.02 -1.92 13.66
N LYS A 64 -5.26 -1.02 14.61
CA LYS A 64 -6.60 -0.68 15.09
C LYS A 64 -6.68 0.81 15.36
N ALA A 65 -7.70 1.46 14.82
CA ALA A 65 -8.04 2.85 15.05
C ALA A 65 -9.55 2.99 15.29
N THR A 66 -9.95 4.08 15.94
CA THR A 66 -11.36 4.42 16.18
C THR A 66 -11.69 5.70 15.46
N TYR A 67 -12.74 5.66 14.63
CA TYR A 67 -13.16 6.74 13.76
C TYR A 67 -14.53 7.25 14.21
N PRO A 68 -14.72 8.57 14.33
CA PRO A 68 -16.02 9.17 14.55
C PRO A 68 -16.86 9.14 13.27
N TYR A 69 -18.17 8.98 13.41
CA TYR A 69 -19.15 9.19 12.35
C TYR A 69 -20.46 9.70 12.95
N PHE A 70 -21.32 10.30 12.12
CA PHE A 70 -22.65 10.71 12.54
C PHE A 70 -23.68 9.66 12.14
N ASP A 71 -24.49 9.22 13.10
CA ASP A 71 -25.69 8.43 12.84
C ASP A 71 -26.83 9.39 12.54
N GLU A 72 -27.37 9.28 11.32
CA GLU A 72 -28.46 10.11 10.83
C GLU A 72 -29.79 9.40 11.04
N LYS A 73 -30.64 9.94 11.92
CA LYS A 73 -32.00 9.43 12.12
C LYS A 73 -33.04 10.45 11.70
N ALA A 74 -33.85 10.07 10.72
CA ALA A 74 -35.04 10.84 10.35
C ALA A 74 -36.11 10.69 11.43
N VAL A 75 -36.34 11.75 12.21
CA VAL A 75 -37.41 11.82 13.19
C VAL A 75 -38.58 12.59 12.57
N ARG A 76 -39.70 11.89 12.33
CA ARG A 76 -40.94 12.46 11.76
C ARG A 76 -40.78 13.08 10.36
N GLY A 77 -39.94 12.52 9.50
CA GLY A 77 -39.89 12.81 8.06
C GLY A 77 -39.40 14.19 7.63
N VAL A 78 -39.17 15.13 8.57
CA VAL A 78 -38.73 16.51 8.28
C VAL A 78 -37.52 16.93 9.13
N ILE A 79 -37.30 16.30 10.29
CA ILE A 79 -36.17 16.62 11.18
C ILE A 79 -35.17 15.47 11.12
N THR A 80 -34.01 15.75 10.54
CA THR A 80 -32.83 14.90 10.68
C THR A 80 -32.15 15.20 12.01
N GLN A 81 -32.02 14.17 12.87
CA GLN A 81 -31.21 14.25 14.08
C GLN A 81 -29.85 13.58 13.82
N PHE A 82 -28.77 14.31 14.06
CA PHE A 82 -27.41 13.77 14.02
C PHE A 82 -26.99 13.37 15.43
N THR A 83 -26.60 12.10 15.58
CA THR A 83 -26.02 11.59 16.83
C THR A 83 -24.58 11.18 16.58
N ASP A 84 -23.65 11.68 17.38
CA ASP A 84 -22.26 11.23 17.30
C ASP A 84 -22.16 9.74 17.61
N SER A 85 -21.33 9.04 16.85
CA SER A 85 -20.98 7.66 17.11
C SER A 85 -19.53 7.41 16.71
N THR A 86 -19.03 6.22 17.03
CA THR A 86 -17.67 5.81 16.71
C THR A 86 -17.64 4.36 16.29
N ARG A 87 -16.77 4.03 15.34
CA ARG A 87 -16.48 2.63 15.01
C ARG A 87 -14.99 2.35 15.04
N SER A 88 -14.64 1.11 15.37
CA SER A 88 -13.27 0.63 15.27
C SER A 88 -13.03 -0.01 13.90
N GLY A 89 -11.84 0.20 13.34
CA GLY A 89 -11.39 -0.41 12.09
C GLY A 89 -9.88 -0.50 12.01
N ARG A 90 -9.36 -1.00 10.89
CA ARG A 90 -7.92 -0.93 10.60
C ARG A 90 -7.49 0.53 10.45
N LEU A 91 -6.22 0.80 10.75
CA LEU A 91 -5.67 2.12 10.49
C LEU A 91 -5.67 2.40 8.97
N VAL A 92 -6.11 3.59 8.56
CA VAL A 92 -6.08 3.99 7.15
C VAL A 92 -4.66 3.98 6.61
N LEU A 93 -4.52 3.62 5.34
CA LEU A 93 -3.26 3.52 4.61
C LEU A 93 -2.23 2.56 5.25
N GLN A 94 -2.70 1.64 6.10
CA GLN A 94 -1.87 0.64 6.74
C GLN A 94 -2.16 -0.77 6.18
N PRO A 95 -1.33 -1.28 5.25
CA PRO A 95 -1.41 -2.68 4.83
C PRO A 95 -1.02 -3.61 5.97
N ASN A 96 -1.59 -4.82 5.96
CA ASN A 96 -1.27 -5.84 6.96
C ASN A 96 0.01 -6.62 6.61
N ASP A 97 0.38 -6.65 5.33
CA ASP A 97 1.50 -7.46 4.84
C ASP A 97 2.29 -6.63 3.83
N ILE A 98 3.61 -6.56 4.01
CA ILE A 98 4.54 -5.95 3.07
C ILE A 98 5.70 -6.91 2.89
N MET A 99 6.08 -7.18 1.65
CA MET A 99 7.21 -8.04 1.33
C MET A 99 8.00 -7.50 0.14
N ASN A 100 9.31 -7.52 0.23
CA ASN A 100 10.20 -7.38 -0.93
C ASN A 100 11.15 -8.56 -0.91
N THR A 101 11.30 -9.24 -2.04
CA THR A 101 12.24 -10.34 -2.17
C THR A 101 12.93 -10.28 -3.52
N TYR A 102 14.12 -10.86 -3.59
CA TYR A 102 14.79 -11.09 -4.85
C TYR A 102 15.51 -12.43 -4.83
N ILE A 103 15.64 -13.00 -6.02
CA ILE A 103 16.59 -14.07 -6.30
C ILE A 103 17.45 -13.65 -7.48
N GLY A 104 18.74 -13.95 -7.42
CA GLY A 104 19.68 -13.55 -8.44
C GLY A 104 20.84 -14.50 -8.60
N TYR A 105 21.68 -14.18 -9.58
CA TYR A 105 22.86 -14.94 -9.91
C TYR A 105 24.01 -14.01 -10.27
N ASP A 106 25.11 -14.12 -9.54
CA ASP A 106 26.33 -13.35 -9.73
C ASP A 106 27.47 -14.28 -10.17
N TYR A 107 28.01 -14.03 -11.36
CA TYR A 107 29.14 -14.78 -11.91
C TYR A 107 30.10 -13.89 -12.68
N LYS A 108 31.30 -13.69 -12.12
CA LYS A 108 32.34 -12.80 -12.68
C LYS A 108 31.75 -11.40 -12.95
N GLY A 109 31.75 -10.97 -14.21
CA GLY A 109 31.18 -9.68 -14.64
C GLY A 109 29.66 -9.68 -14.83
N PHE A 110 29.02 -10.84 -14.78
CA PHE A 110 27.58 -10.99 -14.96
C PHE A 110 26.85 -10.93 -13.62
N SER A 111 25.69 -10.27 -13.61
CA SER A 111 24.79 -10.19 -12.47
C SER A 111 23.36 -10.08 -12.98
N ALA A 112 22.45 -10.92 -12.51
CA ALA A 112 21.03 -10.82 -12.82
C ALA A 112 20.17 -11.06 -11.58
N ARG A 113 19.03 -10.37 -11.49
CA ARG A 113 18.07 -10.49 -10.40
C ARG A 113 16.65 -10.49 -10.94
N VAL A 114 15.79 -11.29 -10.33
CA VAL A 114 14.33 -11.16 -10.40
C VAL A 114 13.87 -10.77 -9.01
N SER A 115 13.09 -9.70 -8.93
CA SER A 115 12.60 -9.12 -7.69
C SER A 115 11.09 -9.14 -7.66
N PHE A 116 10.54 -9.30 -6.46
CA PHE A 116 9.11 -9.33 -6.22
C PHE A 116 8.77 -8.34 -5.11
N VAL A 117 7.75 -7.52 -5.33
CA VAL A 117 7.19 -6.60 -4.35
C VAL A 117 5.75 -7.02 -4.09
N PHE A 118 5.39 -7.21 -2.83
CA PHE A 118 4.02 -7.47 -2.41
C PHE A 118 3.59 -6.47 -1.34
N GLN A 119 2.39 -5.92 -1.52
CA GLN A 119 1.72 -5.12 -0.52
C GLN A 119 0.27 -5.61 -0.40
N GLY A 120 -0.15 -5.97 0.82
CA GLY A 120 -1.52 -6.31 1.11
C GLY A 120 -2.47 -5.12 0.92
N ASN A 121 -3.78 -5.39 0.91
CA ASN A 121 -4.79 -4.36 0.86
C ASN A 121 -4.66 -3.38 2.05
N SER A 122 -5.03 -2.12 1.86
CA SER A 122 -5.08 -1.11 2.93
C SER A 122 -6.42 -0.38 2.91
N VAL A 123 -6.92 0.05 4.06
CA VAL A 123 -8.13 0.90 4.11
C VAL A 123 -7.76 2.28 3.55
N THR A 124 -8.48 2.77 2.55
CA THR A 124 -8.27 4.11 1.99
C THR A 124 -9.27 5.13 2.53
N PHE A 125 -10.47 4.67 2.89
CA PHE A 125 -11.52 5.50 3.49
C PHE A 125 -12.39 4.66 4.42
N VAL A 126 -12.94 5.30 5.45
CA VAL A 126 -13.77 4.70 6.49
C VAL A 126 -15.16 5.31 6.40
N GLY A 127 -16.15 4.49 6.06
CA GLY A 127 -17.55 4.90 6.04
C GLY A 127 -18.20 4.83 7.42
N ALA A 128 -19.47 5.24 7.50
CA ALA A 128 -20.28 5.07 8.71
C ALA A 128 -20.53 3.58 9.00
N TYR A 129 -20.66 2.78 7.94
CA TYR A 129 -20.86 1.33 7.99
C TYR A 129 -19.66 0.58 7.37
N PRO A 130 -19.28 -0.62 7.86
CA PRO A 130 -18.17 -1.41 7.30
C PRO A 130 -18.28 -1.72 5.79
N GLU A 131 -19.49 -1.78 5.27
CA GLU A 131 -19.78 -2.00 3.86
C GLU A 131 -19.38 -0.80 2.99
N GLN A 132 -19.31 0.40 3.56
CA GLN A 132 -18.92 1.63 2.84
C GLN A 132 -17.41 1.88 2.87
N ASP A 133 -16.65 0.98 3.48
CA ASP A 133 -15.20 1.14 3.57
C ASP A 133 -14.54 0.98 2.20
N GLY A 134 -13.64 1.92 1.92
CA GLY A 134 -12.77 1.89 0.75
C GLY A 134 -11.45 1.21 1.08
N PHE A 135 -10.92 0.44 0.13
CA PHE A 135 -9.63 -0.23 0.24
C PHE A 135 -8.84 -0.17 -1.06
N SER A 136 -7.51 -0.11 -0.97
CA SER A 136 -6.66 -0.55 -2.07
C SER A 136 -6.76 -2.07 -2.22
N LYS A 137 -6.64 -2.62 -3.42
CA LYS A 137 -6.43 -4.06 -3.61
C LYS A 137 -4.97 -4.41 -3.27
N SER A 138 -4.71 -5.68 -3.01
CA SER A 138 -3.33 -6.17 -2.86
C SER A 138 -2.57 -5.97 -4.17
N TYR A 139 -1.29 -5.66 -4.07
CA TYR A 139 -0.41 -5.34 -5.18
C TYR A 139 0.77 -6.31 -5.20
N PHE A 140 0.98 -6.99 -6.33
CA PHE A 140 2.12 -7.89 -6.52
C PHE A 140 2.85 -7.55 -7.82
N ARG A 141 4.09 -7.08 -7.72
CA ARG A 141 4.89 -6.67 -8.89
C ARG A 141 6.11 -7.54 -9.04
N VAL A 142 6.39 -7.94 -10.29
CA VAL A 142 7.62 -8.63 -10.67
C VAL A 142 8.52 -7.70 -11.48
N ASP A 143 9.78 -7.58 -11.08
CA ASP A 143 10.80 -6.80 -11.77
C ASP A 143 12.00 -7.70 -12.11
N ALA A 144 12.78 -7.34 -13.12
CA ALA A 144 14.03 -7.99 -13.45
C ALA A 144 15.13 -6.99 -13.77
N SER A 145 16.36 -7.32 -13.39
CA SER A 145 17.55 -6.54 -13.75
C SER A 145 18.68 -7.48 -14.17
N ALA A 146 19.50 -7.02 -15.10
CA ALA A 146 20.71 -7.71 -15.55
C ALA A 146 21.82 -6.72 -15.84
N ARG A 147 23.06 -7.11 -15.57
CA ARG A 147 24.26 -6.33 -15.83
C ARG A 147 25.37 -7.24 -16.29
N GLN A 148 26.15 -6.78 -17.26
CA GLN A 148 27.35 -7.43 -17.75
C GLN A 148 28.49 -6.42 -17.83
N MET A 149 29.58 -6.68 -17.11
CA MET A 149 30.86 -5.97 -17.29
C MET A 149 31.43 -6.32 -18.67
N LEU A 150 31.82 -5.30 -19.43
CA LEU A 150 32.43 -5.46 -20.74
C LEU A 150 33.96 -5.60 -20.60
N PRO A 151 34.68 -6.06 -21.64
CA PRO A 151 36.14 -6.21 -21.58
C PRO A 151 36.90 -4.89 -21.39
N TRP A 152 36.26 -3.75 -21.68
CA TRP A 152 36.84 -2.43 -21.47
C TRP A 152 36.64 -2.01 -20.01
N GLU A 153 37.72 -1.56 -19.38
CA GLU A 153 37.74 -1.14 -17.98
C GLU A 153 36.65 -0.10 -17.70
N GLY A 154 35.91 -0.30 -16.60
CA GLY A 154 34.82 0.58 -16.17
C GLY A 154 33.52 0.49 -16.99
N LEU A 155 33.51 -0.23 -18.12
CA LEU A 155 32.36 -0.28 -19.02
C LEU A 155 31.43 -1.46 -18.70
N GLN A 156 30.12 -1.21 -18.63
CA GLN A 156 29.11 -2.23 -18.41
C GLN A 156 27.86 -2.00 -19.28
N LEU A 157 27.24 -3.10 -19.70
CA LEU A 157 25.88 -3.11 -20.22
C LEU A 157 24.91 -3.38 -19.05
N TYR A 158 23.78 -2.69 -19.01
CA TYR A 158 22.71 -2.96 -18.04
C TYR A 158 21.36 -3.01 -18.73
N PHE A 159 20.47 -3.81 -18.16
CA PHE A 159 19.07 -3.95 -18.52
C PHE A 159 18.23 -3.96 -17.25
N ASP A 160 17.21 -3.12 -17.18
CA ASP A 160 16.24 -3.08 -16.09
C ASP A 160 14.84 -3.13 -16.68
N SER A 161 14.00 -4.05 -16.20
CA SER A 161 12.59 -4.13 -16.56
C SER A 161 11.73 -4.15 -15.33
N ASN A 162 10.76 -3.23 -15.28
CA ASN A 162 9.84 -3.10 -14.17
C ASN A 162 8.44 -3.56 -14.58
N ASN A 163 7.73 -4.14 -13.64
CA ASN A 163 6.34 -4.55 -13.77
C ASN A 163 6.10 -5.55 -14.92
N LEU A 164 6.88 -6.63 -14.94
CA LEU A 164 6.83 -7.70 -15.94
C LEU A 164 5.44 -8.35 -16.04
N ASN A 165 4.72 -8.43 -14.92
CA ASN A 165 3.37 -8.98 -14.87
C ASN A 165 2.28 -7.94 -15.17
N SER A 166 2.63 -6.69 -15.50
CA SER A 166 1.69 -5.60 -15.79
C SER A 166 0.64 -5.38 -14.70
N GLU A 167 1.08 -5.44 -13.44
CA GLU A 167 0.23 -5.21 -12.28
C GLU A 167 -0.38 -3.81 -12.29
N THR A 168 -1.62 -3.70 -11.83
CA THR A 168 -2.41 -2.47 -11.84
C THR A 168 -2.71 -2.05 -10.41
N ASN A 169 -2.51 -0.76 -10.09
CA ASN A 169 -2.95 -0.22 -8.81
C ASN A 169 -4.47 -0.07 -8.83
N MET A 170 -5.16 -0.81 -7.98
CA MET A 170 -6.62 -0.78 -7.91
C MET A 170 -7.10 -0.39 -6.51
N SER A 171 -8.21 0.35 -6.46
CA SER A 171 -8.99 0.57 -5.25
C SER A 171 -10.41 0.09 -5.45
N ALA A 172 -11.07 -0.31 -4.38
CA ALA A 172 -12.44 -0.81 -4.37
C ALA A 172 -13.15 -0.34 -3.10
N GLU A 173 -14.46 -0.41 -3.12
CA GLU A 173 -15.32 -0.20 -1.96
C GLU A 173 -16.20 -1.44 -1.77
N ASN A 174 -16.42 -1.85 -0.53
CA ASN A 174 -17.12 -3.10 -0.23
C ASN A 174 -18.56 -3.13 -0.78
N ALA A 175 -19.29 -2.02 -0.68
CA ALA A 175 -20.72 -1.95 -1.00
C ALA A 175 -21.01 -2.07 -2.51
N ILE A 176 -20.14 -1.52 -3.35
CA ILE A 176 -20.34 -1.49 -4.81
C ILE A 176 -19.85 -2.77 -5.51
N GLY A 177 -19.07 -3.62 -4.82
CA GLY A 177 -18.49 -4.83 -5.39
C GLY A 177 -17.51 -4.63 -6.55
N GLY A 178 -17.27 -3.37 -6.97
CA GLY A 178 -16.44 -2.95 -8.08
C GLY A 178 -15.25 -2.07 -7.66
N PHE A 179 -14.49 -1.60 -8.65
CA PHE A 179 -13.33 -0.74 -8.43
C PHE A 179 -13.75 0.73 -8.37
N THR A 180 -13.18 1.48 -7.44
CA THR A 180 -13.33 2.95 -7.35
C THR A 180 -12.24 3.68 -8.11
N SER A 181 -11.08 3.04 -8.32
CA SER A 181 -9.97 3.60 -9.11
C SER A 181 -9.09 2.48 -9.66
N GLN A 182 -8.52 2.71 -10.85
CA GLN A 182 -7.55 1.83 -11.48
C GLN A 182 -6.47 2.68 -12.17
N GLN A 183 -5.20 2.33 -11.95
CA GLN A 183 -4.05 3.01 -12.55
C GLN A 183 -3.12 1.98 -13.18
N TYR A 184 -2.98 2.08 -14.50
CA TYR A 184 -2.18 1.18 -15.33
C TYR A 184 -0.82 1.83 -15.61
N TYR A 185 0.23 1.36 -14.94
CA TYR A 185 1.60 1.80 -15.22
C TYR A 185 2.27 0.94 -16.31
N GLY A 186 1.83 -0.32 -16.46
CA GLY A 186 2.35 -1.24 -17.47
C GLY A 186 3.81 -1.63 -17.26
N LEU A 187 4.34 -2.41 -18.21
CA LEU A 187 5.74 -2.82 -18.27
C LEU A 187 6.61 -1.65 -18.77
N THR A 188 7.74 -1.42 -18.11
CA THR A 188 8.79 -0.53 -18.61
C THR A 188 10.12 -1.27 -18.70
N ALA A 189 10.98 -0.86 -19.63
CA ALA A 189 12.30 -1.45 -19.80
C ALA A 189 13.32 -0.39 -20.21
N ASN A 190 14.50 -0.45 -19.60
CA ASN A 190 15.65 0.39 -19.87
C ASN A 190 16.85 -0.50 -20.23
N LEU A 191 17.50 -0.20 -21.34
CA LEU A 191 18.75 -0.82 -21.76
C LEU A 191 19.78 0.30 -21.94
N GLY A 192 20.98 0.13 -21.40
CA GLY A 192 22.00 1.15 -21.54
C GLY A 192 23.41 0.67 -21.25
N ILE A 193 24.35 1.56 -21.55
CA ILE A 193 25.77 1.38 -21.25
C ILE A 193 26.12 2.36 -20.13
N ARG A 194 26.88 1.91 -19.14
CA ARG A 194 27.40 2.74 -18.05
C ARG A 194 28.92 2.63 -18.03
N TYR A 195 29.58 3.77 -17.80
CA TYR A 195 31.01 3.85 -17.59
C TYR A 195 31.28 4.38 -16.18
N THR A 196 32.12 3.68 -15.41
CA THR A 196 32.52 4.06 -14.05
C THR A 196 34.03 4.30 -14.05
N LEU A 197 34.42 5.51 -13.66
CA LEU A 197 35.82 5.94 -13.48
C LEU A 197 36.44 5.32 -12.22
#